data_AF-A0AAP1RCU6-F1
#
_entry.id   AF-A0AAP1RCU6-F1
#
_cell.length_a   1.000
_cell.length_b   1.000
_cell.length_c   1.000
_cell.angle_alpha   90.00
_cell.angle_beta   90.00
_cell.angle_gamma   90.00
#
_symmetry.space_group_name_H-M   'P 1'
#
loop_
_entity.id
_entity.type
_entity.pdbx_description
1 polymer ?
#
loop_
_entity_poly.entity_id
_entity_poly.type
_entity_poly.pdbx_seq_one_letter_code
_entity_poly.pdbx_strand_id
1 'polypeptide(L)'
;SPLLALMRNQVAAAERLGITAETLNSTNREEWQRISDKLLQGGVDCLLISPERLANQDFLETVLYPVADRIGLLVVDEAHCISDWGHDFRPDYRRILDILRQLPANTPILGTTATANNRVVEDIRQQLGDIVIQRGTLARESLALD
;
A
#
# COMPACT_ATOMS: atom_id res chain seq x y z
N SER A 1 0.49 3.43 2.36
CA SER A 1 0.63 4.88 2.12
C SER A 1 1.61 5.45 3.14
N PRO A 2 2.52 6.37 2.77
CA PRO A 2 3.57 6.87 3.66
C PRO A 2 3.12 8.04 4.55
N LEU A 3 1.96 8.65 4.28
CA LEU A 3 1.50 9.87 4.94
C LEU A 3 0.37 9.61 5.93
N LEU A 4 0.65 9.73 7.23
CA LEU A 4 -0.32 9.52 8.31
C LEU A 4 -1.56 10.43 8.21
N ALA A 5 -1.36 11.69 7.82
CA ALA A 5 -2.46 12.64 7.62
C ALA A 5 -3.39 12.21 6.47
N LEU A 6 -2.83 11.61 5.42
CA LEU A 6 -3.62 11.09 4.30
C LEU A 6 -4.41 9.85 4.71
N MET A 7 -3.81 8.94 5.48
CA MET A 7 -4.50 7.75 5.99
C MET A 7 -5.75 8.12 6.81
N ARG A 8 -5.67 9.17 7.64
CA ARG A 8 -6.83 9.68 8.40
C ARG A 8 -7.96 10.16 7.49
N ASN A 9 -7.62 10.91 6.44
CA ASN A 9 -8.61 11.37 5.46
C ASN A 9 -9.24 10.20 4.68
N GLN A 10 -8.45 9.18 4.36
CA GLN A 10 -8.92 7.98 3.67
C GLN A 10 -9.88 7.15 4.55
N VAL A 11 -9.59 6.99 5.84
CA VAL A 11 -10.54 6.35 6.77
C VAL A 11 -11.84 7.13 6.86
N ALA A 12 -11.78 8.44 7.09
CA ALA A 12 -12.99 9.26 7.18
C ALA A 12 -13.80 9.27 5.86
N ALA A 13 -13.14 9.08 4.72
CA ALA A 13 -13.84 8.89 3.45
C ALA A 13 -14.50 7.51 3.34
N ALA A 14 -13.81 6.45 3.74
CA ALA A 14 -14.32 5.08 3.74
C ALA A 14 -15.53 4.92 4.69
N GLU A 15 -15.45 5.46 5.90
CA GLU A 15 -16.54 5.42 6.89
C GLU A 15 -17.81 6.11 6.37
N ARG A 16 -17.67 7.24 5.65
CA ARG A 16 -18.81 7.91 4.99
C ARG A 16 -19.48 7.07 3.91
N LEU A 17 -18.77 6.08 3.37
CA LEU A 17 -19.29 5.10 2.41
C LEU A 17 -19.82 3.83 3.09
N GLY A 18 -19.83 3.77 4.43
CA GLY A 18 -20.24 2.59 5.19
C GLY A 18 -19.19 1.47 5.21
N ILE A 19 -17.94 1.76 4.85
CA ILE A 19 -16.83 0.80 4.83
C ILE A 19 -16.16 0.80 6.20
N THR A 20 -15.96 -0.39 6.77
CA THR A 20 -15.24 -0.57 8.03
C THR A 20 -13.74 -0.47 7.78
N ALA A 21 -13.19 0.74 7.90
CA ALA A 21 -11.77 1.01 7.70
C ALA A 21 -11.01 1.10 9.03
N GLU A 22 -9.83 0.49 9.10
CA GLU A 22 -8.93 0.58 10.25
C GLU A 22 -7.53 1.02 9.79
N THR A 23 -6.72 1.56 10.71
CA THR A 23 -5.32 1.89 10.40
C THR A 23 -4.35 1.20 11.34
N LEU A 24 -3.18 0.80 10.83
CA LEU A 24 -2.05 0.32 11.64
C LEU A 24 -0.81 1.15 11.31
N ASN A 25 -0.39 1.99 12.25
CA ASN A 25 0.78 2.84 12.10
C ASN A 25 1.42 3.16 13.46
N SER A 26 2.53 3.91 13.45
CA SER A 26 3.29 4.23 14.65
C SER A 26 2.54 5.05 15.71
N THR A 27 1.43 5.71 15.35
CA THR A 27 0.68 6.63 16.24
C THR A 27 -0.46 5.97 17.01
N ASN A 28 -0.81 4.71 16.71
CA ASN A 28 -1.93 4.00 17.34
C ASN A 28 -1.55 2.60 17.84
N ARG A 29 -0.34 2.44 18.38
CA ARG A 29 0.21 1.16 18.84
C ARG A 29 -0.68 0.43 19.86
N GLU A 30 -1.33 1.18 20.73
CA GLU A 30 -2.23 0.64 21.76
C GLU A 30 -3.44 -0.09 21.16
N GLU A 31 -3.84 0.28 19.94
CA GLU A 31 -4.98 -0.32 19.23
C GLU A 31 -4.60 -1.54 18.39
N TRP A 32 -3.30 -1.83 18.22
CA TRP A 32 -2.84 -2.82 17.26
C TRP A 32 -3.42 -4.20 17.53
N GLN A 33 -3.45 -4.65 18.79
CA GLN A 33 -4.00 -5.97 19.12
C GLN A 33 -5.49 -6.06 18.76
N ARG A 34 -6.28 -5.05 19.16
CA ARG A 34 -7.71 -4.99 18.86
C ARG A 34 -7.98 -5.05 17.36
N ILE A 35 -7.20 -4.31 16.56
CA ILE A 35 -7.36 -4.25 15.11
C ILE A 35 -6.94 -5.59 14.47
N SER A 36 -5.85 -6.20 14.92
CA SER A 36 -5.41 -7.53 14.47
C SER A 36 -6.49 -8.60 14.74
N ASP A 37 -7.08 -8.62 15.94
CA ASP A 37 -8.14 -9.57 16.27
C ASP A 37 -9.37 -9.37 15.39
N LYS A 38 -9.75 -8.11 15.14
CA LYS A 38 -10.87 -7.75 14.26
C LYS A 38 -10.62 -8.16 12.80
N LEU A 39 -9.39 -8.01 12.30
CA LEU A 39 -8.97 -8.47 10.97
C LEU A 39 -9.08 -9.99 10.84
N LEU A 40 -8.57 -10.72 11.83
CA LEU A 40 -8.62 -12.19 11.86
C LEU A 40 -10.07 -12.70 11.82
N GLN A 41 -10.97 -12.03 12.53
CA GLN A 41 -12.41 -12.31 12.56
C GLN A 41 -13.16 -11.87 11.29
N GLY A 42 -12.51 -11.17 10.35
CA GLY A 42 -13.14 -10.68 9.12
C GLY A 42 -14.01 -9.44 9.29
N GLY A 43 -13.81 -8.68 10.37
CA GLY A 43 -14.59 -7.48 10.69
C GLY A 43 -14.04 -6.17 10.09
N VAL A 44 -13.10 -6.23 9.16
CA VAL A 44 -12.46 -5.06 8.54
C VAL A 44 -12.54 -5.18 7.02
N ASP A 45 -13.12 -4.17 6.38
CA ASP A 45 -13.27 -4.10 4.92
C ASP A 45 -12.02 -3.49 4.26
N CYS A 46 -11.36 -2.54 4.96
CA CYS A 46 -10.19 -1.83 4.44
C CYS A 46 -9.15 -1.60 5.55
N LEU A 47 -7.94 -2.11 5.37
CA LEU A 47 -6.83 -1.85 6.27
C LEU A 47 -5.83 -0.89 5.63
N LEU A 48 -5.60 0.26 6.27
CA LEU A 48 -4.52 1.16 5.91
C LEU A 48 -3.32 0.91 6.83
N ILE A 49 -2.25 0.37 6.27
CA ILE A 49 -1.04 0.02 7.03
C ILE A 49 0.17 0.81 6.54
N SER A 50 1.04 1.21 7.47
CA SER A 50 2.32 1.82 7.11
C SER A 50 3.31 0.75 6.60
N PRO A 51 4.23 1.08 5.68
CA PRO A 51 5.20 0.13 5.14
C PRO A 51 6.02 -0.58 6.23
N GLU A 52 6.42 0.17 7.27
CA GLU A 52 7.26 -0.33 8.36
C GLU A 52 6.50 -1.36 9.22
N ARG A 53 5.19 -1.15 9.43
CA ARG A 53 4.36 -2.12 10.15
C ARG A 53 4.01 -3.32 9.29
N LEU A 54 3.76 -3.12 8.00
CA LEU A 54 3.52 -4.22 7.06
C LEU A 54 4.75 -5.15 6.96
N ALA A 55 5.96 -4.58 6.96
CA ALA A 55 7.22 -5.31 6.92
C ALA A 55 7.60 -5.97 8.25
N ASN A 56 6.81 -5.81 9.31
CA ASN A 56 7.09 -6.43 10.60
C ASN A 56 6.76 -7.94 10.56
N GLN A 57 7.74 -8.78 10.88
CA GLN A 57 7.61 -10.23 10.80
C GLN A 57 6.48 -10.80 11.66
N ASP A 58 6.31 -10.28 12.89
CA ASP A 58 5.20 -10.68 13.77
C ASP A 58 3.83 -10.37 13.15
N PHE A 59 3.65 -9.19 12.53
CA PHE A 59 2.41 -8.88 11.80
C PHE A 59 2.18 -9.81 10.61
N LEU A 60 3.24 -10.14 9.87
CA LEU A 60 3.15 -11.03 8.71
C LEU A 60 2.65 -12.42 9.11
N GLU A 61 3.29 -13.01 10.13
CA GLU A 61 3.00 -14.37 10.59
C GLU A 61 1.66 -14.48 11.32
N THR A 62 1.31 -13.49 12.14
CA THR A 62 0.13 -13.56 13.03
C THR A 62 -1.13 -12.98 12.42
N VAL A 63 -1.02 -12.10 11.41
CA VAL A 63 -2.17 -11.41 10.80
C VAL A 63 -2.20 -11.57 9.29
N LEU A 64 -1.17 -11.14 8.57
CA LEU A 64 -1.23 -11.08 7.10
C LEU A 64 -1.42 -12.46 6.47
N TYR A 65 -0.58 -13.43 6.80
CA TYR A 65 -0.67 -14.78 6.23
C TYR A 65 -1.99 -15.49 6.61
N PRO A 66 -2.45 -15.44 7.87
CA PRO A 66 -3.77 -15.97 8.23
C PRO A 66 -4.97 -15.33 7.51
N VAL A 67 -4.83 -14.11 6.98
CA VAL A 67 -5.90 -13.45 6.22
C VAL A 67 -5.64 -13.44 4.71
N ALA A 68 -4.50 -13.94 4.24
CA ALA A 68 -4.04 -13.75 2.86
C ALA A 68 -5.04 -14.25 1.81
N ASP A 69 -5.65 -15.41 2.02
CA ASP A 69 -6.65 -15.99 1.12
C ASP A 69 -7.95 -15.18 1.02
N ARG A 70 -8.16 -14.23 1.94
CA ARG A 70 -9.34 -13.33 1.99
C ARG A 70 -9.04 -11.94 1.44
N ILE A 71 -7.79 -11.64 1.06
CA ILE A 71 -7.42 -10.33 0.54
C ILE A 71 -7.97 -10.18 -0.88
N GLY A 72 -8.97 -9.32 -1.04
CA GLY A 72 -9.55 -9.02 -2.36
C GLY A 72 -8.67 -8.13 -3.24
N LEU A 73 -7.88 -7.25 -2.64
CA LEU A 73 -6.95 -6.36 -3.35
C LEU A 73 -5.89 -5.83 -2.38
N LEU A 74 -4.63 -5.85 -2.78
CA LEU A 74 -3.55 -5.15 -2.09
C LEU A 74 -3.14 -3.92 -2.90
N VAL A 75 -3.19 -2.75 -2.26
CA VAL A 75 -2.82 -1.47 -2.89
C VAL A 75 -1.52 -0.94 -2.30
N VAL A 76 -0.52 -0.71 -3.15
CA VAL A 76 0.72 -0.02 -2.81
C VAL A 76 0.64 1.42 -3.30
N ASP A 77 0.25 2.31 -2.40
CA ASP A 77 0.23 3.74 -2.65
C ASP A 77 1.63 4.35 -2.61
N GLU A 78 1.90 5.35 -3.45
CA GLU A 78 3.24 5.88 -3.73
C GLU A 78 4.26 4.81 -4.16
N ALA A 79 3.86 3.95 -5.09
CA ALA A 79 4.68 2.85 -5.61
C ALA A 79 6.06 3.29 -6.15
N HIS A 80 6.23 4.59 -6.48
CA HIS A 80 7.53 5.14 -6.85
C HIS A 80 8.60 5.01 -5.75
N CYS A 81 8.20 4.91 -4.48
CA CYS A 81 9.12 4.71 -3.34
C CYS A 81 9.85 3.35 -3.36
N ILE A 82 9.37 2.39 -4.16
CA ILE A 82 10.03 1.09 -4.35
C ILE A 82 11.34 1.25 -5.13
N SER A 83 11.38 2.20 -6.08
CA SER A 83 12.50 2.37 -6.99
C SER A 83 13.64 3.14 -6.33
N ASP A 84 14.87 2.64 -6.48
CA ASP A 84 16.09 3.33 -6.03
C ASP A 84 16.33 4.64 -6.83
N TRP A 85 15.66 4.77 -7.99
CA TRP A 85 15.65 5.97 -8.84
C TRP A 85 14.47 6.91 -8.56
N GLY A 86 13.61 6.54 -7.62
CA GLY A 86 12.55 7.39 -7.09
C GLY A 86 13.13 8.57 -6.30
N HIS A 87 12.42 9.69 -6.32
CA HIS A 87 12.83 10.88 -5.54
C HIS A 87 12.65 10.71 -4.02
N ASP A 88 11.85 9.73 -3.59
CA ASP A 88 11.62 9.36 -2.18
C ASP A 88 11.77 7.84 -1.99
N PHE A 89 12.93 7.28 -2.37
CA PHE A 89 13.22 5.85 -2.14
C PHE A 89 13.14 5.52 -0.64
N ARG A 90 12.45 4.41 -0.31
CA ARG A 90 12.33 3.92 1.08
C ARG A 90 12.60 2.41 1.18
N PRO A 91 13.57 1.97 2.00
CA PRO A 91 13.88 0.56 2.17
C PRO A 91 12.68 -0.31 2.57
N ASP A 92 11.75 0.21 3.37
CA ASP A 92 10.55 -0.53 3.78
C ASP A 92 9.57 -0.78 2.63
N TYR A 93 9.54 0.07 1.59
CA TYR A 93 8.78 -0.21 0.36
C TYR A 93 9.39 -1.34 -0.45
N ARG A 94 10.72 -1.45 -0.46
CA ARG A 94 11.40 -2.57 -1.13
C ARG A 94 11.04 -3.91 -0.49
N ARG A 95 10.89 -3.95 0.84
CA ARG A 95 10.43 -5.14 1.58
C ARG A 95 9.02 -5.58 1.21
N ILE A 96 8.16 -4.66 0.76
CA ILE A 96 6.81 -5.00 0.28
C ILE A 96 6.90 -6.01 -0.87
N LEU A 97 7.90 -5.90 -1.75
CA LEU A 97 8.06 -6.84 -2.86
C LEU A 97 8.24 -8.29 -2.40
N ASP A 98 9.01 -8.49 -1.33
CA ASP A 98 9.23 -9.83 -0.78
C ASP A 98 7.96 -10.38 -0.12
N ILE A 99 7.12 -9.50 0.43
CA ILE A 99 5.81 -9.86 0.96
C ILE A 99 4.87 -10.25 -0.18
N LEU A 100 4.82 -9.47 -1.27
CA LEU A 100 3.98 -9.75 -2.44
C LEU A 100 4.28 -11.12 -3.05
N ARG A 101 5.55 -11.54 -3.07
CA ARG A 101 5.96 -12.86 -3.55
C ARG A 101 5.53 -14.02 -2.63
N GLN A 102 5.22 -13.73 -1.37
CA GLN A 102 4.78 -14.72 -0.38
C GLN A 102 3.25 -14.81 -0.28
N LEU A 103 2.52 -13.83 -0.85
CA LEU A 103 1.07 -13.89 -0.94
C LEU A 103 0.61 -14.91 -1.98
N PRO A 104 -0.62 -15.43 -1.87
CA PRO A 104 -1.20 -16.30 -2.89
C PRO A 104 -1.05 -15.69 -4.28
N ALA A 105 -0.65 -16.49 -5.27
CA ALA A 105 -0.32 -16.02 -6.62
C ALA A 105 -1.48 -15.32 -7.34
N ASN A 106 -2.72 -15.56 -6.90
CA ASN A 106 -3.94 -14.94 -7.41
C ASN A 106 -4.32 -13.64 -6.67
N THR A 107 -3.53 -13.17 -5.71
CA THR A 107 -3.80 -11.92 -4.98
C THR A 107 -3.69 -10.74 -5.93
N PRO A 108 -4.76 -9.95 -6.16
CA PRO A 108 -4.68 -8.78 -7.00
C PRO A 108 -3.83 -7.69 -6.35
N ILE A 109 -2.93 -7.08 -7.13
CA ILE A 109 -2.03 -6.02 -6.66
C ILE A 109 -2.21 -4.78 -7.54
N LEU A 110 -2.33 -3.62 -6.90
CA LEU A 110 -2.40 -2.31 -7.56
C LEU A 110 -1.33 -1.38 -6.99
N GLY A 111 -0.42 -0.90 -7.84
CA GLY A 111 0.51 0.18 -7.50
C GLY A 111 0.00 1.53 -8.00
N THR A 112 -0.08 2.54 -7.14
CA THR A 112 -0.47 3.91 -7.52
C THR A 112 0.68 4.88 -7.26
N THR A 113 0.89 5.83 -8.17
CA THR A 113 1.82 6.94 -7.96
C THR A 113 1.41 8.11 -8.85
N ALA A 114 1.57 9.33 -8.33
CA ALA A 114 1.38 10.54 -9.12
C ALA A 114 2.63 10.88 -9.97
N THR A 115 3.81 10.50 -9.50
CA THR A 115 5.09 10.86 -10.10
C THR A 115 5.94 9.62 -10.36
N ALA A 116 6.11 9.28 -11.64
CA ALA A 116 7.05 8.26 -12.07
C ALA A 116 7.55 8.59 -13.47
N ASN A 117 8.87 8.78 -13.61
CA ASN A 117 9.51 8.86 -14.91
C ASN A 117 9.74 7.45 -15.49
N ASN A 118 10.18 7.36 -16.74
CA ASN A 118 10.35 6.06 -17.41
C ASN A 118 11.38 5.15 -16.71
N ARG A 119 12.37 5.71 -15.99
CA ARG A 119 13.36 4.92 -15.24
C ARG A 119 12.73 4.28 -14.01
N VAL A 120 11.94 5.04 -13.25
CA VAL A 120 11.18 4.54 -12.10
C VAL A 120 10.22 3.44 -12.53
N VAL A 121 9.48 3.65 -13.63
CA VAL A 121 8.55 2.65 -14.16
C VAL A 121 9.26 1.36 -14.55
N GLU A 122 10.39 1.46 -15.27
CA GLU A 122 11.15 0.28 -15.69
C GLU A 122 11.78 -0.45 -14.50
N ASP A 123 12.29 0.27 -13.51
CA ASP A 123 12.84 -0.34 -12.28
C ASP A 123 11.75 -1.08 -11.49
N ILE A 124 10.57 -0.47 -11.30
CA ILE A 124 9.42 -1.14 -10.68
C ILE A 124 9.02 -2.40 -11.48
N ARG A 125 9.00 -2.32 -12.81
CA ARG A 125 8.70 -3.47 -13.68
C ARG A 125 9.73 -4.58 -13.53
N GLN A 126 11.02 -4.25 -13.46
CA GLN A 126 12.07 -5.24 -13.23
C GLN A 126 11.94 -5.92 -11.86
N GLN A 127 11.49 -5.19 -10.85
CA GLN A 127 11.35 -5.70 -9.48
C GLN A 127 10.07 -6.53 -9.26
N LEU A 128 8.93 -6.10 -9.82
CA LEU A 128 7.62 -6.76 -9.71
C LEU A 128 7.36 -7.82 -10.78
N GLY A 129 8.08 -7.76 -11.90
CA GLY A 129 7.85 -8.63 -13.05
C GLY A 129 6.84 -8.05 -14.04
N ASP A 130 6.04 -8.92 -14.65
CA ASP A 130 5.11 -8.51 -15.69
C ASP A 130 3.90 -7.76 -15.08
N ILE A 131 3.92 -6.44 -15.23
CA ILE A 131 2.86 -5.54 -14.73
C ILE A 131 2.23 -4.79 -15.89
N VAL A 132 0.91 -4.59 -15.81
CA VAL A 132 0.18 -3.73 -16.74
C VAL A 132 0.32 -2.28 -16.29
N ILE A 133 0.93 -1.45 -17.13
CA ILE A 133 1.12 -0.02 -16.85
C ILE A 133 -0.04 0.78 -17.47
N GLN A 134 -0.74 1.55 -16.64
CA GLN A 134 -1.72 2.54 -17.08
C GLN A 134 -1.25 3.95 -16.74
N ARG A 135 -1.16 4.83 -17.74
CA ARG A 135 -0.67 6.21 -17.58
C ARG A 135 -1.61 7.18 -18.28
N GLY A 136 -2.16 8.12 -17.51
CA GLY A 136 -2.90 9.26 -18.04
C GLY A 136 -1.97 10.36 -18.57
N THR A 137 -2.55 11.34 -19.26
CA THR A 137 -1.82 12.55 -19.65
C THR A 137 -1.31 13.30 -18.42
N LEU A 138 -0.07 13.81 -18.50
CA LEU A 138 0.51 14.68 -17.48
C LEU A 138 0.23 16.16 -17.75
N ALA A 139 -0.29 16.49 -18.94
CA ALA A 139 -0.60 17.87 -19.31
C ALA A 139 -1.71 18.41 -18.40
N ARG A 140 -1.44 19.57 -17.81
CA ARG A 140 -2.44 20.35 -17.07
C ARG A 140 -2.66 21.64 -17.84
N GLU A 141 -3.76 21.71 -18.59
CA GLU A 141 -4.09 22.87 -19.43
C GLU A 141 -4.17 24.19 -18.62
N SER A 142 -4.44 24.09 -17.32
CA SER A 142 -4.48 25.21 -16.40
C SER A 142 -3.11 25.66 -15.86
N LEU A 143 -2.00 25.02 -16.24
CA LEU A 143 -0.64 25.36 -15.79
C LEU A 143 0.22 25.78 -17.00
N ALA A 144 0.72 27.01 -16.97
CA ALA A 144 1.74 27.51 -17.88
C ALA A 144 3.11 27.53 -17.17
N LEU A 145 4.17 27.27 -17.93
CA LEU A 145 5.55 27.50 -17.50
C LEU A 145 5.99 28.78 -18.21
N ASP A 146 6.11 29.87 -17.45
CA ASP A 146 6.65 31.15 -17.94
C ASP A 146 8.19 31.13 -17.99
#